data_AF-A0A8T6WUW6-F1
#
_entry.id   AF-A0A8T6WUW6-F1
#
_cell.length_a   1.000
_cell.length_b   1.000
_cell.length_c   1.000
_cell.angle_alpha   90.00
_cell.angle_beta   90.00
_cell.angle_gamma   90.00
#
_symmetry.space_group_name_H-M   'P 1'
#
loop_
_entity.id
_entity.type
_entity.pdbx_description
1 polymer ?
#
loop_
_entity_poly.entity_id
_entity_poly.type
_entity_poly.pdbx_seq_one_letter_code
_entity_poly.pdbx_strand_id
1 'polypeptide(L)'
;MKRIVVTGAGGSKAINFVKSLRIAPERFYIIGTDCNRYHLELSNSDKKYLIPSCKDPEYVSALNKIIKEEDVGMVCPCPTIEVEAIS
;
A
#
# COMPACT_ATOMS: atom_id res chain seq x y z
N MET A 1 15.70 -5.76 5.93
CA MET A 1 14.88 -5.93 4.71
C MET A 1 14.01 -4.68 4.57
N LYS A 2 13.98 -4.03 3.40
CA LYS A 2 13.25 -2.75 3.24
C LYS A 2 11.75 -3.04 3.19
N ARG A 3 10.98 -2.40 4.06
CA ARG A 3 9.52 -2.53 4.13
C ARG A 3 8.85 -1.32 3.54
N ILE A 4 7.88 -1.57 2.67
CA ILE A 4 7.16 -0.51 1.99
C ILE A 4 5.65 -0.78 2.06
N VAL A 5 4.87 0.27 2.17
CA VAL A 5 3.42 0.21 1.99
C VAL A 5 3.08 0.71 0.60
N VAL A 6 2.24 -0.04 -0.11
CA VAL A 6 1.65 0.36 -1.39
C VAL A 6 0.15 0.48 -1.17
N THR A 7 -0.40 1.67 -1.38
CA THR A 7 -1.84 1.93 -1.22
C THR A 7 -2.57 1.78 -2.55
N GLY A 8 -3.88 1.54 -2.53
CA GLY A 8 -4.65 1.10 -3.69
C GLY A 8 -4.04 -0.15 -4.36
N ALA A 9 -3.58 -1.11 -3.55
CA ALA A 9 -2.68 -2.19 -3.97
C ALA A 9 -3.26 -3.11 -5.07
N GLY A 10 -4.59 -3.17 -5.20
CA GLY A 10 -5.25 -3.92 -6.26
C GLY A 10 -5.41 -3.17 -7.58
N GLY A 11 -5.10 -1.88 -7.61
CA GLY A 11 -5.17 -1.05 -8.81
C GLY A 11 -4.04 -1.33 -9.80
N SER A 12 -4.29 -1.10 -11.09
CA SER A 12 -3.34 -1.36 -12.18
C SER A 12 -1.98 -0.65 -11.98
N LYS A 13 -1.98 0.59 -11.47
CA LYS A 13 -0.76 1.35 -11.14
C LYS A 13 0.06 0.65 -10.06
N ALA A 14 -0.59 0.28 -8.95
CA ALA A 14 0.06 -0.40 -7.83
C ALA A 14 0.59 -1.78 -8.23
N ILE A 15 -0.18 -2.55 -9.03
CA ILE A 15 0.26 -3.84 -9.55
C ILE A 15 1.53 -3.69 -10.38
N ASN A 16 1.61 -2.68 -11.26
CA ASN A 16 2.81 -2.46 -12.06
C ASN A 16 4.00 -2.07 -11.17
N PHE A 17 3.80 -1.15 -10.22
CA PHE A 17 4.83 -0.75 -9.26
C PHE A 17 5.39 -1.96 -8.47
N VAL A 18 4.51 -2.80 -7.93
CA VAL A 18 4.90 -4.03 -7.23
C VAL A 18 5.67 -4.97 -8.15
N LYS A 19 5.22 -5.17 -9.40
CA LYS A 19 5.94 -6.00 -10.39
C LYS A 19 7.36 -5.46 -10.65
N SER A 20 7.53 -4.15 -10.84
CA SER A 20 8.84 -3.54 -11.01
C SER A 20 9.76 -3.81 -9.81
N LEU A 21 9.25 -3.69 -8.58
CA LEU A 21 10.01 -3.96 -7.37
C LEU A 21 10.39 -5.44 -7.20
N ARG A 22 9.57 -6.36 -7.71
CA ARG A 22 9.91 -7.80 -7.70
C ARG A 22 10.99 -8.16 -8.72
N ILE A 23 11.15 -7.37 -9.78
CA ILE A 23 12.20 -7.55 -10.80
C ILE A 23 13.53 -6.92 -10.35
N ALA A 24 13.48 -5.89 -9.51
CA ALA A 24 14.67 -5.23 -8.98
C ALA A 24 15.58 -6.22 -8.21
N PRO A 25 16.91 -6.01 -8.22
CA PRO A 25 17.85 -6.87 -7.50
C PRO A 25 17.67 -6.77 -5.97
N GLU A 26 17.15 -5.65 -5.47
CA GLU A 26 16.84 -5.47 -4.06
C GLU A 26 15.57 -6.23 -3.64
N ARG A 27 15.62 -6.82 -2.45
CA ARG A 27 14.45 -7.47 -1.85
C ARG A 27 13.64 -6.49 -0.99
N PHE A 28 12.38 -6.34 -1.36
CA PHE A 28 11.38 -5.58 -0.62
C PHE A 28 10.37 -6.52 0.04
N TYR A 29 9.94 -6.14 1.24
CA TYR A 29 8.75 -6.69 1.88
C TYR A 29 7.63 -5.69 1.69
N ILE A 30 6.60 -6.11 0.95
CA ILE A 30 5.56 -5.24 0.40
C ILE A 30 4.28 -5.46 1.18
N ILE A 31 3.82 -4.41 1.85
CA ILE A 31 2.51 -4.34 2.49
C ILE A 31 1.55 -3.66 1.52
N GLY A 32 0.51 -4.36 1.10
CA GLY A 32 -0.57 -3.82 0.26
C GLY A 32 -1.72 -3.34 1.12
N THR A 33 -2.23 -2.14 0.84
CA THR A 33 -3.46 -1.63 1.45
C THR A 33 -4.46 -1.25 0.36
N ASP A 34 -5.74 -1.50 0.59
CA ASP A 34 -6.83 -1.10 -0.29
C ASP A 34 -8.12 -0.97 0.53
N CYS A 35 -9.06 -0.14 0.09
CA CYS A 35 -10.38 -0.04 0.73
C CYS A 35 -11.40 -1.03 0.15
N ASN A 36 -11.09 -1.64 -1.00
CA ASN A 36 -11.89 -2.67 -1.63
C ASN A 36 -11.24 -4.05 -1.44
N ARG A 37 -11.92 -4.93 -0.70
CA ARG A 37 -11.45 -6.30 -0.44
C ARG A 37 -11.17 -7.09 -1.73
N TYR A 38 -11.98 -6.91 -2.77
CA TYR A 38 -11.82 -7.64 -4.03
C TYR A 38 -10.61 -7.16 -4.83
N HIS A 39 -10.30 -5.86 -4.75
CA HIS A 39 -9.08 -5.32 -5.35
C HIS A 39 -7.85 -5.85 -4.60
N LEU A 40 -7.89 -5.85 -3.27
CA LEU A 40 -6.78 -6.31 -2.44
C LEU A 40 -6.34 -7.75 -2.76
N GLU A 41 -7.27 -8.62 -3.17
CA GLU A 41 -6.94 -9.98 -3.60
C GLU A 41 -6.03 -10.02 -4.84
N LEU A 42 -6.16 -9.04 -5.74
CA LEU A 42 -5.32 -8.91 -6.94
C LEU A 42 -3.89 -8.47 -6.62
N SER A 43 -3.63 -7.95 -5.42
CA SER A 43 -2.30 -7.47 -5.05
C SER A 43 -1.32 -8.64 -4.87
N ASN A 44 -0.11 -8.47 -5.42
CA ASN A 44 1.03 -9.37 -5.19
C ASN A 44 1.92 -8.90 -4.03
N SER A 45 1.27 -8.55 -2.92
CA SER A 45 1.91 -8.06 -1.69
C SER A 45 2.18 -9.21 -0.72
N ASP A 46 3.23 -9.10 0.09
CA ASP A 46 3.59 -10.10 1.11
C ASP A 46 2.58 -10.11 2.26
N LYS A 47 2.03 -8.93 2.59
CA LYS A 47 0.95 -8.76 3.56
C LYS A 47 -0.10 -7.80 3.00
N LYS A 48 -1.36 -8.02 3.38
CA LYS A 48 -2.52 -7.29 2.86
C LYS A 48 -3.35 -6.75 4.02
N TYR A 49 -3.75 -5.49 3.94
CA TYR A 49 -4.66 -4.85 4.89
C TYR A 49 -5.83 -4.20 4.17
N LEU A 50 -7.04 -4.54 4.59
CA LEU A 50 -8.23 -3.79 4.24
C LEU A 50 -8.27 -2.55 5.15
N ILE A 51 -8.28 -1.36 4.57
CA ILE A 51 -8.29 -0.09 5.30
C ILE A 51 -9.50 0.76 4.90
N PRO A 52 -9.86 1.80 5.68
CA PRO A 52 -10.90 2.73 5.27
C PRO A 52 -10.60 3.39 3.91
N SER A 53 -11.64 3.91 3.26
CA SER A 53 -11.46 4.74 2.06
C SER A 53 -10.67 6.00 2.39
N CYS A 54 -9.92 6.55 1.44
CA CYS A 54 -9.17 7.80 1.63
C CYS A 54 -10.06 9.03 1.91
N LYS A 55 -11.38 8.91 1.70
CA LYS A 55 -12.38 9.93 2.07
C LYS A 55 -12.86 9.80 3.52
N ASP A 56 -12.51 8.70 4.18
CA ASP A 56 -12.85 8.44 5.57
C ASP A 56 -11.86 9.17 6.48
N PRO A 57 -12.33 9.90 7.52
CA PRO A 57 -11.45 10.58 8.48
C PRO A 57 -10.48 9.62 9.20
N GLU A 58 -10.79 8.32 9.28
CA GLU A 58 -9.93 7.31 9.91
C GLU A 58 -8.83 6.77 8.98
N TYR A 59 -8.79 7.16 7.69
CA TYR A 59 -7.80 6.65 6.74
C TYR A 59 -6.36 6.87 7.20
N VAL A 60 -6.03 8.11 7.60
CA VAL A 60 -4.66 8.48 7.99
C VAL A 60 -4.27 7.79 9.30
N SER A 61 -5.19 7.66 10.25
CA SER A 61 -4.92 6.97 11.52
C SER A 61 -4.71 5.47 11.31
N ALA A 62 -5.52 4.83 10.47
CA ALA A 62 -5.36 3.43 10.09
C ALA A 62 -4.02 3.17 9.37
N LEU A 63 -3.65 4.04 8.43
CA LEU A 63 -2.37 3.95 7.71
C LEU A 63 -1.18 4.12 8.67
N ASN A 64 -1.23 5.10 9.57
CA ASN A 64 -0.17 5.32 10.58
C ASN A 64 -0.01 4.14 11.53
N LYS A 65 -1.12 3.49 11.91
CA LYS A 65 -1.08 2.28 12.72
C LYS A 65 -0.30 1.17 11.99
N ILE A 66 -0.59 0.93 10.71
CA ILE A 66 0.12 -0.06 9.89
C ILE A 66 1.60 0.30 9.77
N ILE A 67 1.93 1.57 9.50
CA ILE A 67 3.32 2.03 9.39
C ILE A 67 4.11 1.72 10.66
N LYS A 68 3.51 1.96 11.83
CA LYS A 68 4.13 1.72 13.13
C LYS A 68 4.26 0.23 13.46
N GLU A 69 3.21 -0.55 13.22
CA GLU A 69 3.18 -1.99 13.53
C GLU A 69 4.11 -2.80 12.61
N GLU A 70 4.23 -2.39 11.34
CA GLU A 70 5.03 -3.09 10.34
C GLU A 70 6.45 -2.52 10.19
N ASP A 71 6.82 -1.47 10.93
CA ASP A 71 8.15 -0.82 10.81
C ASP A 71 8.46 -0.42 9.36
N VAL A 72 7.54 0.35 8.77
CA VAL A 72 7.56 0.74 7.36
C VAL A 72 8.49 1.93 7.14
N GLY A 73 9.42 1.81 6.20
CA GLY A 73 10.36 2.89 5.87
C GLY A 73 9.89 3.81 4.73
N MET A 74 8.87 3.41 3.97
CA MET A 74 8.36 4.20 2.84
C MET A 74 6.90 3.84 2.52
N VAL A 75 6.10 4.87 2.25
CA VAL A 75 4.73 4.72 1.73
C VAL A 75 4.74 5.16 0.27
N CYS A 76 4.20 4.33 -0.62
CA CYS A 76 4.02 4.64 -2.03
C CYS A 76 2.53 4.75 -2.36
N PRO A 77 1.97 5.98 -2.30
CA PRO A 77 0.60 6.20 -2.71
C PRO A 77 0.47 6.06 -4.23
N CYS A 78 -0.34 5.11 -4.69
CA CYS A 78 -0.51 4.85 -6.13
C CYS A 78 -1.75 5.54 -6.75
N PRO A 79 -2.92 5.57 -6.07
CA PRO A 79 -4.06 6.38 -6.51
C PRO A 79 -3.80 7.88 -6.29
N THR A 80 -4.13 8.71 -7.27
CA THR A 80 -3.95 10.17 -7.18
C THR A 80 -4.68 10.78 -5.97
N ILE A 81 -5.86 10.26 -5.63
CA ILE A 81 -6.65 10.73 -4.48
C ILE A 81 -6.01 10.35 -3.13
N GLU A 82 -5.21 9.28 -3.08
CA GLU A 82 -4.49 8.89 -1.87
C GLU A 82 -3.20 9.68 -1.71
N VAL A 83 -2.61 10.18 -2.81
CA VAL A 83 -1.52 11.15 -2.75
C VAL A 83 -2.02 12.43 -2.07
N GLU A 84 -3.13 13.00 -2.56
CA GLU A 84 -3.76 14.21 -1.99
C GLU A 84 -4.11 14.06 -0.50
N ALA A 85 -4.48 12.87 -0.07
CA ALA A 85 -4.83 12.61 1.33
C ALA A 85 -3.62 12.61 2.28
N ILE A 86 -2.38 12.46 1.79
CA ILE A 86 -1.18 12.28 2.63
C ILE A 86 0.00 13.18 2.27
N SER A 87 -0.10 14.01 1.22
CA SER A 87 0.94 14.97 0.78
C SER A 87 0.50 16.40 0.97
#